data_AF-A0A842VI10-F1
#
_entry.id   AF-A0A842VI10-F1
#
_cell.length_a   1.000
_cell.length_b   1.000
_cell.length_c   1.000
_cell.angle_alpha   90.00
_cell.angle_beta   90.00
_cell.angle_gamma   90.00
#
_symmetry.space_group_name_H-M   'P 1'
#
loop_
_entity.id
_entity.type
_entity.pdbx_description
1 polymer ?
#
loop_
_entity_poly.entity_id
_entity_poly.type
_entity_poly.pdbx_seq_one_letter_code
_entity_poly.pdbx_strand_id
1 'polypeptide(L)'
;MNKTLLEEINQKLDSLSQKIEKKSWLERFLSVIEKLIIPAALVFIGYQQVQLNNSQQERIAAQFQNELEIKYLELFYHDIANKETQTKAINLLSVMNESLALKLITQMVIANEDIPENIKNKIPDELRKKALMLSLSKYKIEVFYKNTNLIKKRIGKINKEMRKNGFKGICTNTILTSDLEKRLFGRRARFINNEIRYDTSQEKEIAQYLKKIIEHADNRNFNFVKVRNPSKNYISIFIR
;
A
#
# COMPACT_ATOMS: atom_id res chain seq x y z
N MET A 1 3.97 -85.19 50.35
CA MET A 1 3.09 -84.16 49.75
C MET A 1 3.98 -83.00 49.25
N ASN A 2 4.67 -83.18 48.11
CA ASN A 2 5.80 -82.32 47.67
C ASN A 2 5.57 -81.56 46.33
N LYS A 3 4.34 -81.53 45.81
CA LYS A 3 4.05 -80.86 44.51
C LYS A 3 3.87 -79.34 44.60
N THR A 4 3.58 -78.80 45.79
CA THR A 4 3.19 -77.39 45.97
C THR A 4 4.37 -76.41 45.96
N LEU A 5 5.53 -76.80 46.51
CA LEU A 5 6.70 -75.91 46.61
C LEU A 5 7.39 -75.66 45.25
N LEU A 6 7.41 -76.68 44.38
CA LEU A 6 8.08 -76.60 43.07
C LEU A 6 7.27 -75.72 42.09
N GLU A 7 5.94 -75.76 42.15
CA GLU A 7 5.08 -74.88 41.36
C GLU A 7 5.20 -73.41 41.81
N GLU A 8 5.28 -73.16 43.13
CA GLU A 8 5.47 -71.81 43.67
C GLU A 8 6.81 -71.17 43.25
N ILE A 9 7.88 -71.96 43.21
CA ILE A 9 9.21 -71.50 42.80
C ILE A 9 9.21 -71.16 41.30
N ASN A 10 8.62 -72.03 40.47
CA ASN A 10 8.56 -71.78 39.02
C ASN A 10 7.71 -70.56 38.68
N GLN A 11 6.57 -70.37 39.34
CA GLN A 11 5.74 -69.17 39.15
C GLN A 11 6.47 -67.88 39.58
N LYS A 12 7.27 -67.93 40.65
CA LYS A 12 8.09 -66.79 41.07
C LYS A 12 9.20 -66.48 40.06
N LEU A 13 9.88 -67.49 39.52
CA LEU A 13 10.92 -67.33 38.50
C LEU A 13 10.36 -66.76 37.19
N ASP A 14 9.19 -67.20 36.75
CA ASP A 14 8.52 -66.66 35.56
C ASP A 14 8.08 -65.22 35.75
N SER A 15 7.54 -64.87 36.93
CA SER A 15 7.13 -63.50 37.24
C SER A 15 8.31 -62.53 37.35
N LEU A 16 9.48 -63.00 37.82
CA LEU A 16 10.72 -62.22 37.87
C LEU A 16 11.31 -62.01 36.47
N SER A 17 11.31 -63.06 35.64
CA SER A 17 11.79 -62.98 34.25
C SER A 17 10.96 -62.01 33.42
N GLN A 18 9.62 -62.04 33.55
CA GLN A 18 8.74 -61.08 32.88
C GLN A 18 8.91 -59.64 33.38
N LYS A 19 9.24 -59.42 34.66
CA LYS A 19 9.53 -58.08 35.19
C LYS A 19 10.87 -57.53 34.69
N ILE A 20 11.89 -58.37 34.56
CA ILE A 20 13.21 -57.98 34.05
C ILE A 20 13.13 -57.60 32.57
N GLU A 21 12.39 -58.35 31.77
CA GLU A 21 12.23 -58.10 30.33
C GLU A 21 11.44 -56.80 30.05
N LYS A 22 10.38 -56.54 30.82
CA LYS A 22 9.61 -55.28 30.73
C LYS A 22 10.43 -54.05 31.12
N LYS A 23 11.32 -54.16 32.11
CA LYS A 23 12.18 -53.05 32.55
C LYS A 23 13.22 -52.69 31.48
N SER A 24 13.83 -53.70 30.85
CA SER A 24 14.76 -53.54 29.72
C SER A 24 14.11 -52.91 28.49
N TRP A 25 12.86 -53.28 28.17
CA TRP A 25 12.13 -52.69 27.06
C TRP A 25 11.76 -51.22 27.29
N LEU A 26 11.34 -50.85 28.50
CA LEU A 26 11.04 -49.46 28.85
C LEU A 26 12.29 -48.57 28.83
N GLU A 27 13.43 -49.06 29.32
CA GLU A 27 14.70 -48.32 29.27
C GLU A 27 15.19 -48.12 27.83
N ARG A 28 15.03 -49.13 26.96
CA ARG A 28 15.34 -49.00 25.52
C ARG A 28 14.39 -48.02 24.82
N PHE A 29 13.10 -48.06 25.12
CA PHE A 29 12.11 -47.15 24.55
C PHE A 29 12.34 -45.71 25.00
N LEU A 30 12.61 -45.48 26.29
CA LEU A 30 12.97 -44.16 26.81
C LEU A 30 14.28 -43.64 26.21
N SER A 31 15.29 -44.49 26.01
CA SER A 31 16.55 -44.11 25.36
C SER A 31 16.35 -43.69 23.90
N VAL A 32 15.45 -44.37 23.17
CA VAL A 32 15.11 -44.01 21.78
C VAL A 32 14.31 -42.70 21.73
N ILE A 33 13.38 -42.51 22.66
CA ILE A 33 12.62 -41.27 22.79
C ILE A 33 13.53 -40.10 23.12
N GLU A 34 14.44 -40.25 24.08
CA GLU A 34 15.38 -39.20 24.48
C GLU A 34 16.29 -38.78 23.31
N LYS A 35 16.78 -39.76 22.55
CA LYS A 35 17.60 -39.53 21.33
C LYS A 35 16.84 -38.88 20.19
N LEU A 36 15.50 -38.86 20.20
CA LEU A 36 14.67 -38.21 19.18
C LEU A 36 14.10 -36.85 19.65
N ILE A 37 13.68 -36.75 20.91
CA ILE A 37 13.07 -35.53 21.46
C ILE A 37 14.11 -34.42 21.64
N ILE A 38 15.31 -34.74 22.13
CA ILE A 38 16.32 -33.71 22.41
C ILE A 38 16.78 -33.03 21.10
N PRO A 39 17.14 -33.76 20.02
CA PRO A 39 17.47 -33.12 18.74
C PRO A 39 16.30 -32.36 18.13
N ALA A 40 15.07 -32.89 18.21
CA ALA A 40 13.89 -32.21 17.69
C ALA A 40 13.59 -30.89 18.42
N ALA A 41 13.75 -30.87 19.75
CA ALA A 41 13.61 -29.67 20.55
C ALA A 41 14.68 -28.62 20.22
N LEU A 42 15.95 -29.04 20.02
CA LEU A 42 17.04 -28.16 19.60
C LEU A 42 16.81 -27.55 18.21
N VAL A 43 16.33 -28.34 17.25
CA VAL A 43 15.98 -27.85 15.91
C VAL A 43 14.82 -26.86 15.98
N PHE A 44 13.80 -27.13 16.81
CA PHE A 44 12.65 -26.25 16.99
C PHE A 44 13.05 -24.91 17.64
N ILE A 45 13.91 -24.93 18.66
CA ILE A 45 14.44 -23.72 19.30
C ILE A 45 15.30 -22.93 18.31
N GLY A 46 16.19 -23.60 17.56
CA GLY A 46 17.01 -22.97 16.53
C GLY A 46 16.17 -22.30 15.43
N TYR A 47 15.11 -22.96 14.98
CA TYR A 47 14.20 -22.41 13.97
C TYR A 47 13.44 -21.17 14.46
N GLN A 48 12.94 -21.18 15.70
CA GLN A 48 12.32 -20.00 16.30
C GLN A 48 13.32 -18.84 16.48
N GLN A 49 14.57 -19.14 16.83
CA GLN A 49 15.60 -18.13 17.02
C GLN A 49 16.03 -17.46 15.70
N VAL A 50 16.06 -18.22 14.60
CA VAL A 50 16.26 -17.67 13.25
C VAL A 50 15.10 -16.77 12.84
N GLN A 51 13.85 -17.16 13.11
CA GLN A 51 12.69 -16.31 12.82
C GLN A 51 12.67 -15.01 13.63
N LEU A 52 13.03 -15.08 14.92
CA LEU A 52 13.16 -13.91 15.77
C LEU A 52 14.28 -12.98 15.28
N ASN A 53 15.45 -13.51 14.90
CA ASN A 53 16.54 -12.70 14.36
C ASN A 53 16.18 -12.05 13.02
N ASN A 54 15.51 -12.78 12.12
CA ASN A 54 15.06 -12.22 10.85
C ASN A 54 14.05 -11.09 11.06
N SER A 55 13.05 -11.29 11.93
CA SER A 55 12.08 -10.24 12.24
C SER A 55 12.69 -9.02 12.95
N GLN A 56 13.75 -9.21 13.75
CA GLN A 56 14.51 -8.10 14.34
C GLN A 56 15.34 -7.36 13.30
N GLN A 57 16.01 -8.06 12.38
CA GLN A 57 16.75 -7.44 11.29
C GLN A 57 15.84 -6.63 10.36
N GLU A 58 14.66 -7.16 10.03
CA GLU A 58 13.64 -6.43 9.26
C GLU A 58 13.18 -5.16 9.98
N ARG A 59 12.97 -5.23 11.31
CA ARG A 59 12.60 -4.05 12.11
C ARG A 59 13.72 -3.01 12.16
N ILE A 60 14.98 -3.43 12.35
CA ILE A 60 16.14 -2.54 12.38
C ILE A 60 16.33 -1.89 11.01
N ALA A 61 16.22 -2.65 9.93
CA ALA A 61 16.29 -2.12 8.57
C ALA A 61 15.17 -1.11 8.30
N ALA A 62 13.94 -1.40 8.71
CA ALA A 62 12.81 -0.47 8.57
C ALA A 62 12.98 0.81 9.41
N GLN A 63 13.50 0.70 10.63
CA GLN A 63 13.81 1.86 11.48
C GLN A 63 14.92 2.71 10.88
N PHE A 64 16.00 2.10 10.40
CA PHE A 64 17.10 2.79 9.75
C PHE A 64 16.65 3.49 8.46
N GLN A 65 15.80 2.84 7.66
CA GLN A 65 15.19 3.47 6.49
C GLN A 65 14.34 4.67 6.87
N ASN A 66 13.49 4.56 7.91
CA ASN A 66 12.69 5.69 8.38
C ASN A 66 13.56 6.85 8.90
N GLU A 67 14.63 6.57 9.63
CA GLU A 67 15.53 7.62 10.15
C GLU A 67 16.28 8.32 9.00
N LEU A 68 16.76 7.56 8.01
CA LEU A 68 17.34 8.13 6.81
C LEU A 68 16.33 8.98 6.06
N GLU A 69 15.10 8.49 5.86
CA GLU A 69 14.04 9.25 5.21
C GLU A 69 13.76 10.58 5.91
N ILE A 70 13.71 10.59 7.25
CA ILE A 70 13.51 11.82 8.04
C ILE A 70 14.68 12.78 7.86
N LYS A 71 15.93 12.32 7.95
CA LYS A 71 17.11 13.18 7.74
C LYS A 71 17.15 13.75 6.33
N TYR A 72 16.81 12.96 5.32
CA TYR A 72 16.69 13.45 3.95
C TYR A 72 15.57 14.48 3.84
N LEU A 73 14.41 14.26 4.46
CA LEU A 73 13.31 15.23 4.48
C LEU A 73 13.75 16.56 5.12
N GLU A 74 14.46 16.52 6.25
CA GLU A 74 14.93 17.72 6.95
C GLU A 74 15.93 18.54 6.11
N LEU A 75 16.96 17.89 5.58
CA LEU A 75 17.96 18.54 4.70
C LEU A 75 17.29 19.13 3.47
N PHE A 76 16.38 18.37 2.87
CA PHE A 76 15.72 18.77 1.64
C PHE A 76 14.71 19.90 1.85
N TYR A 77 14.01 19.91 2.99
CA TYR A 77 13.10 20.99 3.37
C TYR A 77 13.84 22.33 3.52
N HIS A 78 14.97 22.32 4.23
CA HIS A 78 15.80 23.51 4.40
C HIS A 78 16.28 24.05 3.05
N ASP A 79 16.75 23.15 2.17
CA ASP A 79 17.33 23.55 0.89
C ASP A 79 16.27 23.98 -0.15
N ILE A 80 15.06 23.42 -0.11
CA ILE A 80 13.93 23.85 -0.96
C ILE A 80 13.30 25.15 -0.50
N ALA A 81 13.27 25.40 0.82
CA ALA A 81 12.74 26.64 1.38
C ALA A 81 13.65 27.85 1.09
N ASN A 82 14.95 27.62 0.89
CA ASN A 82 15.91 28.68 0.56
C ASN A 82 16.07 28.87 -0.96
N LYS A 83 15.75 30.07 -1.46
CA LYS A 83 15.79 30.43 -2.89
C LYS A 83 17.15 30.20 -3.56
N GLU A 84 18.26 30.31 -2.83
CA GLU A 84 19.61 30.16 -3.39
C GLU A 84 19.97 28.69 -3.65
N THR A 85 19.49 27.78 -2.80
CA THR A 85 19.78 26.33 -2.87
C THR A 85 18.68 25.53 -3.55
N GLN A 86 17.50 26.10 -3.73
CA GLN A 86 16.29 25.44 -4.24
C GLN A 86 16.50 24.72 -5.57
N THR A 87 17.25 25.33 -6.51
CA THR A 87 17.56 24.69 -7.80
C THR A 87 18.48 23.48 -7.62
N LYS A 88 19.47 23.56 -6.73
CA LYS A 88 20.40 22.44 -6.47
C LYS A 88 19.68 21.28 -5.82
N ALA A 89 18.82 21.56 -4.84
CA ALA A 89 17.97 20.57 -4.20
C ALA A 89 17.12 19.83 -5.24
N ILE A 90 16.45 20.55 -6.14
CA ILE A 90 15.59 19.92 -7.14
C ILE A 90 16.38 19.11 -8.17
N ASN A 91 17.56 19.55 -8.56
CA ASN A 91 18.44 18.75 -9.41
C ASN A 91 18.87 17.44 -8.70
N LEU A 92 19.08 17.47 -7.38
CA LEU A 92 19.41 16.28 -6.60
C LEU A 92 18.32 15.21 -6.69
N LEU A 93 17.03 15.59 -6.79
CA LEU A 93 15.93 14.63 -6.92
C LEU A 93 16.07 13.69 -8.12
N SER A 94 16.73 14.15 -9.18
CA SER A 94 16.95 13.35 -10.39
C SER A 94 17.98 12.23 -10.22
N VAL A 95 18.88 12.36 -9.24
CA VAL A 95 19.95 11.39 -8.93
C VAL A 95 19.70 10.59 -7.65
N MET A 96 18.67 10.97 -6.88
CA MET A 96 18.23 10.26 -5.68
C MET A 96 17.52 8.95 -6.03
N ASN A 97 17.40 8.06 -5.04
CA ASN A 97 16.54 6.89 -5.15
C ASN A 97 15.11 7.32 -5.53
N GLU A 98 14.54 6.67 -6.54
CA GLU A 98 13.23 7.01 -7.10
C GLU A 98 12.12 7.08 -6.04
N SER A 99 12.08 6.14 -5.09
CA SER A 99 11.05 6.11 -4.04
C SER A 99 11.10 7.37 -3.16
N LEU A 100 12.30 7.77 -2.76
CA LEU A 100 12.54 8.94 -1.94
C LEU A 100 12.27 10.23 -2.72
N ALA A 101 12.75 10.31 -3.96
CA ALA A 101 12.50 11.45 -4.84
C ALA A 101 11.00 11.67 -5.06
N LEU A 102 10.23 10.59 -5.29
CA LEU A 102 8.77 10.66 -5.45
C LEU A 102 8.07 11.16 -4.20
N LYS A 103 8.49 10.72 -3.00
CA LYS A 103 7.95 11.21 -1.72
C LYS A 103 8.20 12.71 -1.56
N LEU A 104 9.43 13.17 -1.81
CA LEU A 104 9.82 14.58 -1.69
C LEU A 104 9.10 15.46 -2.70
N ILE A 105 9.02 15.05 -3.97
CA ILE A 105 8.26 15.78 -5.00
C ILE A 105 6.79 15.88 -4.59
N THR A 106 6.20 14.78 -4.12
CA THR A 106 4.78 14.72 -3.71
C THR A 106 4.49 15.63 -2.51
N GLN A 107 5.33 15.58 -1.47
CA GLN A 107 5.06 16.25 -0.19
C GLN A 107 5.57 17.68 -0.13
N MET A 108 6.70 17.98 -0.77
CA MET A 108 7.37 19.27 -0.65
C MET A 108 7.24 20.13 -1.90
N VAL A 109 7.10 19.53 -3.09
CA VAL A 109 7.03 20.29 -4.34
C VAL A 109 5.60 20.51 -4.84
N ILE A 110 4.85 19.43 -5.03
CA ILE A 110 3.49 19.49 -5.58
C ILE A 110 2.52 20.09 -4.56
N ALA A 111 2.64 19.72 -3.30
CA ALA A 111 1.74 20.20 -2.24
C ALA A 111 2.04 21.64 -1.79
N ASN A 112 3.20 22.19 -2.13
CA ASN A 112 3.59 23.54 -1.74
C ASN A 112 3.34 24.54 -2.88
N GLU A 113 2.44 25.51 -2.64
CA GLU A 113 2.12 26.55 -3.62
C GLU A 113 3.21 27.62 -3.74
N ASP A 114 4.08 27.77 -2.72
CA ASP A 114 5.13 28.78 -2.69
C ASP A 114 6.31 28.46 -3.62
N ILE A 115 6.36 27.23 -4.15
CA ILE A 115 7.42 26.81 -5.07
C ILE A 115 7.08 27.30 -6.49
N PRO A 116 7.91 28.16 -7.09
CA PRO A 116 7.67 28.71 -8.41
C PRO A 116 7.57 27.64 -9.52
N GLU A 117 6.70 27.88 -10.51
CA GLU A 117 6.45 26.91 -11.60
C GLU A 117 7.70 26.65 -12.47
N ASN A 118 8.56 27.65 -12.67
CA ASN A 118 9.83 27.50 -13.38
C ASN A 118 10.78 26.50 -12.69
N ILE A 119 10.63 26.32 -11.38
CA ILE A 119 11.39 25.37 -10.59
C ILE A 119 10.73 23.99 -10.62
N LYS A 120 9.39 23.90 -10.57
CA LYS A 120 8.64 22.65 -10.79
C LYS A 120 8.95 22.03 -12.16
N ASN A 121 9.16 22.86 -13.18
CA ASN A 121 9.50 22.42 -14.54
C ASN A 121 10.92 21.86 -14.68
N LYS A 122 11.79 22.00 -13.68
CA LYS A 122 13.12 21.35 -13.68
C LYS A 122 13.07 19.88 -13.28
N ILE A 123 11.95 19.42 -12.72
CA ILE A 123 11.77 18.02 -12.37
C ILE A 123 11.60 17.20 -13.66
N PRO A 124 12.31 16.08 -13.83
CA PRO A 124 12.11 15.19 -14.97
C PRO A 124 10.62 14.82 -15.13
N ASP A 125 10.09 14.96 -16.33
CA ASP A 125 8.66 14.80 -16.61
C ASP A 125 8.09 13.46 -16.13
N GLU A 126 8.86 12.37 -16.26
CA GLU A 126 8.44 11.04 -15.80
C GLU A 126 8.27 10.99 -14.28
N LEU A 127 9.23 11.56 -13.52
CA LEU A 127 9.15 11.65 -12.07
C LEU A 127 7.98 12.54 -11.63
N ARG A 128 7.78 13.67 -12.31
CA ARG A 128 6.64 14.56 -12.04
C ARG A 128 5.30 13.86 -12.28
N LYS A 129 5.14 13.12 -13.39
CA LYS A 129 3.93 12.34 -13.70
C LYS A 129 3.67 11.26 -12.65
N LYS A 130 4.70 10.52 -12.24
CA LYS A 130 4.61 9.51 -11.18
C LYS A 130 4.19 10.13 -9.84
N ALA A 131 4.79 11.26 -9.44
CA ALA A 131 4.45 11.97 -8.21
C ALA A 131 3.02 12.55 -8.23
N LEU A 132 2.59 13.13 -9.37
CA LEU A 132 1.22 13.59 -9.56
C LEU A 132 0.22 12.43 -9.50
N MET A 133 0.57 11.26 -10.03
CA MET A 133 -0.28 10.06 -9.93
C MET A 133 -0.38 9.53 -8.49
N LEU A 134 0.74 9.52 -7.75
CA LEU A 134 0.75 9.16 -6.34
C LEU A 134 -0.11 10.12 -5.52
N SER A 135 -0.02 11.42 -5.82
CA SER A 135 -0.86 12.46 -5.22
C SER A 135 -2.33 12.24 -5.55
N LEU A 136 -2.66 12.03 -6.82
CA LEU A 136 -4.02 11.75 -7.30
C LEU A 136 -4.63 10.51 -6.64
N SER A 137 -3.82 9.47 -6.38
CA SER A 137 -4.29 8.24 -5.73
C SER A 137 -4.75 8.41 -4.28
N LYS A 138 -4.44 9.55 -3.64
CA LYS A 138 -4.99 9.92 -2.32
C LYS A 138 -6.42 10.46 -2.39
N TYR A 139 -6.90 10.79 -3.59
CA TYR A 139 -8.22 11.35 -3.81
C TYR A 139 -9.23 10.24 -4.10
N LYS A 140 -10.44 10.40 -3.56
CA LYS A 140 -11.62 9.69 -4.04
C LYS A 140 -12.12 10.39 -5.30
N ILE A 141 -12.18 9.66 -6.40
CA ILE A 141 -12.66 10.15 -7.68
C ILE A 141 -14.05 9.56 -7.92
N GLU A 142 -15.04 10.41 -8.17
CA GLU A 142 -16.40 9.96 -8.47
C GLU A 142 -16.83 10.42 -9.86
N VAL A 143 -17.17 9.45 -10.71
CA VAL A 143 -17.58 9.67 -12.10
C VAL A 143 -19.10 9.59 -12.19
N PHE A 144 -19.72 10.74 -12.41
CA PHE A 144 -21.16 10.90 -12.61
C PHE A 144 -21.52 10.89 -14.09
N TYR A 145 -22.51 10.08 -14.46
CA TYR A 145 -22.89 9.93 -15.87
C TYR A 145 -24.35 9.50 -16.08
N LYS A 146 -24.91 9.78 -17.26
CA LYS A 146 -26.23 9.26 -17.66
C LYS A 146 -26.13 7.81 -18.12
N ASN A 147 -27.09 6.97 -17.73
CA ASN A 147 -27.06 5.53 -18.02
C ASN A 147 -27.25 5.23 -19.51
N THR A 148 -26.15 5.24 -20.27
CA THR A 148 -26.13 4.82 -21.67
C THR A 148 -24.96 3.87 -21.91
N ASN A 149 -25.15 2.90 -22.82
CA ASN A 149 -24.11 1.91 -23.14
C ASN A 149 -22.83 2.56 -23.69
N LEU A 150 -22.99 3.65 -24.45
CA LEU A 150 -21.86 4.42 -24.99
C LEU A 150 -21.01 5.01 -23.85
N ILE A 151 -21.65 5.65 -22.86
CA ILE A 151 -20.94 6.27 -21.74
C ILE A 151 -20.30 5.22 -20.83
N LYS A 152 -20.95 4.07 -20.60
CA LYS A 152 -20.34 2.96 -19.85
C LYS A 152 -19.03 2.49 -20.48
N LYS A 153 -18.98 2.32 -21.82
CA LYS A 153 -17.74 1.96 -22.53
C LYS A 153 -16.66 3.02 -22.34
N ARG A 154 -17.03 4.30 -22.37
CA ARG A 154 -16.11 5.44 -22.19
C ARG A 154 -15.52 5.47 -20.77
N ILE A 155 -16.35 5.28 -19.76
CA ILE A 155 -15.90 5.15 -18.36
C ILE A 155 -14.93 3.97 -18.21
N GLY A 156 -15.20 2.85 -18.88
CA GLY A 156 -14.27 1.72 -18.94
C GLY A 156 -12.89 2.11 -19.50
N LYS A 157 -12.84 2.92 -20.57
CA LYS A 157 -11.58 3.44 -21.14
C LYS A 157 -10.86 4.37 -20.17
N ILE A 158 -11.57 5.32 -19.55
CA ILE A 158 -11.01 6.26 -18.58
C ILE A 158 -10.41 5.50 -17.39
N ASN A 159 -11.16 4.57 -16.80
CA ASN A 159 -10.70 3.76 -15.68
C ASN A 159 -9.48 2.92 -16.08
N LYS A 160 -9.47 2.32 -17.27
CA LYS A 160 -8.33 1.56 -17.78
C LYS A 160 -7.09 2.44 -17.94
N GLU A 161 -7.24 3.64 -18.50
CA GLU A 161 -6.13 4.56 -18.71
C GLU A 161 -5.58 5.09 -17.38
N MET A 162 -6.43 5.42 -16.42
CA MET A 162 -6.01 5.80 -15.07
C MET A 162 -5.20 4.68 -14.40
N ARG A 163 -5.66 3.42 -14.47
CA ARG A 163 -4.94 2.26 -13.91
C ARG A 163 -3.59 2.04 -14.62
N LYS A 164 -3.55 2.16 -15.95
CA LYS A 164 -2.31 2.05 -16.75
C LYS A 164 -1.27 3.09 -16.33
N ASN A 165 -1.71 4.30 -15.99
CA ASN A 165 -0.83 5.37 -15.51
C ASN A 165 -0.46 5.23 -14.02
N GLY A 166 -0.91 4.16 -13.34
CA GLY A 166 -0.52 3.84 -11.96
C GLY A 166 -1.51 4.29 -10.87
N PHE A 167 -2.74 4.69 -11.23
CA PHE A 167 -3.74 5.09 -10.24
C PHE A 167 -4.13 3.92 -9.35
N LYS A 168 -3.91 4.05 -8.03
CA LYS A 168 -4.27 3.06 -7.01
C LYS A 168 -5.41 3.52 -6.08
N GLY A 169 -5.92 4.73 -6.29
CA GLY A 169 -6.99 5.29 -5.48
C GLY A 169 -8.38 4.68 -5.73
N ILE A 170 -9.37 5.25 -5.04
CA ILE A 170 -10.78 4.88 -5.14
C ILE A 170 -11.40 5.65 -6.31
N CYS A 171 -11.94 4.92 -7.28
CA CYS A 171 -12.75 5.50 -8.37
C CYS A 171 -14.13 4.84 -8.38
N THR A 172 -15.18 5.63 -8.11
CA THR A 172 -16.58 5.16 -8.09
C THR A 172 -17.33 5.69 -9.30
N ASN A 173 -18.18 4.86 -9.91
CA ASN A 173 -19.00 5.26 -11.06
C ASN A 173 -20.46 5.34 -10.63
N THR A 174 -21.03 6.55 -10.66
CA THR A 174 -22.38 6.82 -10.17
C THR A 174 -23.30 7.22 -11.32
N ILE A 175 -24.40 6.48 -11.49
CA ILE A 175 -25.43 6.82 -12.46
C ILE A 175 -26.20 8.04 -11.95
N LEU A 176 -26.25 9.09 -12.77
CA LEU A 176 -27.06 10.27 -12.53
C LEU A 176 -28.52 9.98 -12.82
N THR A 177 -29.29 9.84 -11.74
CA THR A 177 -30.75 9.85 -11.78
C THR A 177 -31.26 11.30 -11.66
N SER A 178 -32.48 11.55 -12.11
CA SER A 178 -33.11 12.87 -12.00
C SER A 178 -33.14 13.40 -10.56
N ASP A 179 -33.30 12.53 -9.57
CA ASP A 179 -33.31 12.91 -8.16
C ASP A 179 -31.91 13.24 -7.64
N LEU A 180 -30.90 12.49 -8.07
CA LEU A 180 -29.51 12.78 -7.74
C LEU A 180 -29.05 14.10 -8.37
N GLU A 181 -29.40 14.36 -9.63
CA GLU A 181 -29.14 15.64 -10.29
C GLU A 181 -29.76 16.82 -9.50
N LYS A 182 -31.02 16.68 -9.05
CA LYS A 182 -31.68 17.71 -8.23
C LYS A 182 -30.98 17.92 -6.89
N ARG A 183 -30.46 16.87 -6.25
CA ARG A 183 -29.72 16.99 -4.98
C ARG A 183 -28.36 17.66 -5.17
N LEU A 184 -27.62 17.29 -6.22
CA LEU A 184 -26.27 17.79 -6.47
C LEU A 184 -26.25 19.24 -6.96
N PHE A 185 -27.26 19.65 -7.74
CA PHE A 185 -27.25 20.94 -8.43
C PHE A 185 -28.43 21.85 -8.11
N GLY A 186 -29.38 21.39 -7.28
CA GLY A 186 -30.62 22.11 -7.01
C GLY A 186 -31.54 22.21 -8.23
N ARG A 187 -32.45 23.20 -8.21
CA ARG A 187 -33.44 23.40 -9.29
C ARG A 187 -32.90 24.10 -10.55
N ARG A 188 -31.68 24.64 -10.52
CA ARG A 188 -31.21 25.63 -11.53
C ARG A 188 -29.90 25.30 -12.24
N ALA A 189 -29.11 24.33 -11.78
CA ALA A 189 -27.90 23.92 -12.47
C ALA A 189 -28.06 22.49 -13.00
N ARG A 190 -27.74 22.26 -14.27
CA ARG A 190 -27.39 20.95 -14.79
C ARG A 190 -25.96 21.09 -15.31
N PHE A 191 -25.14 20.05 -15.18
CA PHE A 191 -23.85 20.06 -15.88
C PHE A 191 -24.14 20.03 -17.39
N ILE A 192 -23.64 21.03 -18.10
CA ILE A 192 -23.96 21.23 -19.52
C ILE A 192 -22.92 20.52 -20.38
N ASN A 193 -21.68 20.51 -19.91
CA ASN A 193 -20.52 19.97 -20.61
C ASN A 193 -19.90 18.84 -19.79
N ASN A 194 -18.86 18.20 -20.34
CA ASN A 194 -18.00 17.36 -19.51
C ASN A 194 -17.26 18.27 -18.53
N GLU A 195 -17.32 17.94 -17.24
CA GLU A 195 -16.82 18.82 -16.18
C GLU A 195 -15.96 18.03 -15.20
N ILE A 196 -14.84 18.61 -14.77
CA ILE A 196 -14.07 18.14 -13.62
C ILE A 196 -14.24 19.20 -12.54
N ARG A 197 -14.83 18.81 -11.41
CA ARG A 197 -15.04 19.69 -10.27
C ARG A 197 -14.12 19.33 -9.14
N TYR A 198 -13.38 20.34 -8.68
CA TYR A 198 -12.31 20.22 -7.69
C TYR A 198 -12.22 21.50 -6.85
N ASP A 199 -11.47 21.43 -5.76
CA ASP A 199 -11.09 22.57 -4.95
C ASP A 199 -9.87 23.30 -5.53
N THR A 200 -10.09 24.55 -5.96
CA THR A 200 -9.05 25.36 -6.60
C THR A 200 -7.85 25.69 -5.71
N SER A 201 -8.01 25.68 -4.38
CA SER A 201 -6.92 26.02 -3.44
C SER A 201 -5.96 24.88 -3.13
N GLN A 202 -6.29 23.63 -3.48
CA GLN A 202 -5.45 22.49 -3.10
C GLN A 202 -5.25 21.48 -4.23
N GLU A 203 -6.18 21.44 -5.19
CA GLU A 203 -6.28 20.31 -6.12
C GLU A 203 -5.96 20.72 -7.56
N LYS A 204 -5.55 21.98 -7.82
CA LYS A 204 -5.39 22.52 -9.18
C LYS A 204 -4.44 21.70 -10.06
N GLU A 205 -3.23 21.43 -9.58
CA GLU A 205 -2.22 20.70 -10.36
C GLU A 205 -2.65 19.24 -10.59
N ILE A 206 -3.29 18.64 -9.59
CA ILE A 206 -3.81 17.26 -9.63
C ILE A 206 -5.00 17.16 -10.59
N ALA A 207 -5.92 18.12 -10.57
CA ALA A 207 -7.05 18.19 -11.48
C ALA A 207 -6.62 18.44 -12.93
N GLN A 208 -5.58 19.26 -13.15
CA GLN A 208 -4.94 19.42 -14.46
C GLN A 208 -4.33 18.12 -14.98
N TYR A 209 -3.65 17.38 -14.13
CA TYR A 209 -3.09 16.09 -14.51
C TYR A 209 -4.18 15.05 -14.82
N LEU A 210 -5.20 14.96 -13.95
CA LEU A 210 -6.36 14.10 -14.16
C LEU A 210 -7.06 14.42 -15.49
N LYS A 211 -7.26 15.70 -15.80
CA LYS A 211 -7.82 16.14 -17.08
C LYS A 211 -7.04 15.58 -18.26
N LYS A 212 -5.71 15.73 -18.28
CA LYS A 212 -4.85 15.21 -19.36
C LYS A 212 -5.06 13.70 -19.59
N ILE A 213 -5.17 12.92 -18.50
CA ILE A 213 -5.40 11.47 -18.58
C ILE A 213 -6.77 11.15 -19.18
N ILE A 214 -7.82 11.84 -18.70
CA ILE A 214 -9.19 11.59 -19.17
C ILE A 214 -9.35 12.01 -20.63
N GLU A 215 -8.82 13.17 -21.01
CA GLU A 215 -8.88 13.68 -22.38
C GLU A 215 -8.14 12.77 -23.35
N HIS A 216 -7.01 12.19 -22.93
CA HIS A 216 -6.30 11.17 -23.72
C HIS A 216 -7.11 9.89 -23.91
N ALA A 217 -7.88 9.47 -22.89
CA ALA A 217 -8.68 8.25 -22.94
C ALA A 217 -9.99 8.39 -23.73
N ASP A 218 -10.62 9.56 -23.69
CA ASP A 218 -11.98 9.82 -24.18
C ASP A 218 -12.02 10.76 -25.40
N ASN A 219 -10.90 11.39 -25.78
CA ASN A 219 -10.77 12.33 -26.91
C ASN A 219 -11.79 13.49 -26.87
N ARG A 220 -12.19 13.92 -25.68
CA ARG A 220 -13.17 15.00 -25.47
C ARG A 220 -12.65 15.96 -24.43
N ASN A 221 -12.97 17.24 -24.60
CA ASN A 221 -12.54 18.28 -23.68
C ASN A 221 -13.36 18.27 -22.38
N PHE A 222 -12.69 18.55 -21.27
CA PHE A 222 -13.31 18.70 -19.95
C PHE A 222 -13.12 20.13 -19.42
N ASN A 223 -14.20 20.72 -18.94
CA ASN A 223 -14.19 22.04 -18.31
C ASN A 223 -13.91 21.92 -16.81
N PHE A 224 -13.16 22.88 -16.29
CA PHE A 224 -12.93 22.98 -14.86
C PHE A 224 -14.05 23.78 -14.19
N VAL A 225 -14.59 23.24 -13.11
CA VAL A 225 -15.62 23.92 -12.31
C VAL A 225 -15.19 23.93 -10.84
N LYS A 226 -15.11 25.12 -10.23
CA LYS A 226 -14.79 25.24 -8.81
C LYS A 226 -15.94 24.72 -7.95
N VAL A 227 -15.63 23.87 -6.97
CA VAL A 227 -16.58 23.45 -5.95
C VAL A 227 -16.71 24.56 -4.89
N ARG A 228 -17.93 24.88 -4.47
CA ARG A 228 -18.18 25.91 -3.43
C ARG A 228 -17.94 25.38 -2.01
N ASN A 229 -18.36 24.14 -1.74
CA ASN A 229 -18.16 23.44 -0.47
C ASN A 229 -17.29 22.20 -0.73
N PRO A 230 -15.96 22.34 -0.70
CA PRO A 230 -15.07 21.24 -1.04
C PRO A 230 -15.11 20.15 0.04
N SER A 231 -15.17 18.90 -0.41
CA SER A 231 -14.92 17.73 0.44
C SER A 231 -13.44 17.41 0.37
N LYS A 232 -12.81 17.12 1.52
CA LYS A 232 -11.39 16.80 1.57
C LYS A 232 -11.07 15.60 0.67
N ASN A 233 -10.04 15.75 -0.16
CA ASN A 233 -9.52 14.71 -1.06
C ASN A 233 -10.59 14.11 -2.00
N TYR A 234 -11.45 14.94 -2.58
CA TYR A 234 -12.56 14.46 -3.41
C TYR A 234 -12.68 15.25 -4.71
N ILE A 235 -12.55 14.55 -5.83
CA ILE A 235 -12.73 15.12 -7.17
C ILE A 235 -13.91 14.45 -7.84
N SER A 236 -14.79 15.25 -8.44
CA SER A 236 -15.95 14.76 -9.17
C SER A 236 -15.80 15.00 -10.67
N ILE A 237 -16.11 13.99 -11.47
CA ILE A 237 -16.07 14.04 -12.93
C ILE A 237 -17.50 13.85 -13.44
N PHE A 238 -17.98 14.75 -14.27
CA PHE A 238 -19.28 14.65 -14.91
C PHE A 238 -19.09 14.39 -16.40
N ILE A 239 -19.64 13.28 -16.88
CA ILE A 239 -19.53 12.85 -18.28
C ILE A 239 -20.92 12.93 -18.92
N ARG A 240 -20.98 13.64 -20.05
CA ARG A 240 -22.17 13.75 -20.88
C ARG A 240 -22.15 12.78 -22.06
#